data_AF-A0A9X0D7S8-F1
#
_entry.id   AF-A0A9X0D7S8-F1
#
_cell.length_a   1.000
_cell.length_b   1.000
_cell.length_c   1.000
_cell.angle_alpha   90.00
_cell.angle_beta   90.00
_cell.angle_gamma   90.00
#
_symmetry.space_group_name_H-M   'P 1'
#
loop_
_entity.id
_entity.type
_entity.pdbx_description
1 polymer ?
#
loop_
_entity_poly.entity_id
_entity_poly.type
_entity_poly.pdbx_seq_one_letter_code
_entity_poly.pdbx_strand_id
1 'polypeptide(L)'
;LGRYRSYVCLFRAGTIHRRVSEFGLNHLSRFSDITDEQLDNKVGAFLREHGCLVGTSMILGHLRSEGLIIQRERVRKCLARIDPHNVRIRWAITVSRRAYSVAGPNSLWHLDGHHSLITWGFVIHGSIDGFSRLITFLHCSTNNRSDTVGDLFLNATQAYGWPSRVRTDHGGENTQVWQVMEDRRGPNRGSFLVGSSTHNQRIERLWRDVFRCVAHIFYYTFQAMGRKWFTRDRQPLHKFALHFIYLPRINRALSSFASAWNTIL
;
A
#
# COMPACT_ATOMS: atom_id res chain seq x y z
N LEU A 1 1.96 41.77 -11.57
CA LEU A 1 0.93 41.13 -12.43
C LEU A 1 1.16 39.64 -12.43
N GLY A 2 0.15 38.83 -12.08
CA GLY A 2 0.23 37.36 -12.12
C GLY A 2 -0.13 36.65 -10.81
N ARG A 3 -1.35 36.89 -10.27
CA ARG A 3 -1.93 36.06 -9.19
C ARG A 3 -2.28 34.68 -9.76
N TYR A 4 -1.55 33.63 -9.40
CA TYR A 4 -1.99 32.26 -9.60
C TYR A 4 -3.21 32.00 -8.72
N ARG A 5 -4.39 31.99 -9.35
CA ARG A 5 -5.64 31.53 -8.73
C ARG A 5 -5.56 30.01 -8.55
N SER A 6 -5.41 29.57 -7.31
CA SER A 6 -5.65 28.19 -6.92
C SER A 6 -7.11 27.84 -7.23
N TYR A 7 -7.35 27.05 -8.27
CA TYR A 7 -8.66 26.46 -8.52
C TYR A 7 -8.90 25.35 -7.51
N VAL A 8 -9.34 25.73 -6.30
CA VAL A 8 -10.03 24.80 -5.41
C VAL A 8 -11.41 24.60 -6.03
N CYS A 9 -11.65 23.46 -6.67
CA CYS A 9 -13.00 23.05 -7.05
C CYS A 9 -13.81 22.78 -5.76
N LEU A 10 -14.37 23.85 -5.19
CA LEU A 10 -15.38 23.79 -4.15
C LEU A 10 -16.70 23.34 -4.79
N PHE A 11 -16.90 22.03 -4.93
CA PHE A 11 -18.24 21.52 -5.23
C PHE A 11 -19.13 21.76 -4.01
N ARG A 12 -20.25 22.48 -4.19
CA ARG A 12 -21.30 22.57 -3.16
C ARG A 12 -21.82 21.17 -2.88
N ALA A 13 -22.10 20.86 -1.61
CA ALA A 13 -22.63 19.56 -1.19
C ALA A 13 -23.90 19.15 -1.99
N GLY A 14 -24.76 20.12 -2.32
CA GLY A 14 -25.94 19.90 -3.17
C GLY A 14 -25.60 19.48 -4.61
N THR A 15 -24.48 19.93 -5.18
CA THR A 15 -24.01 19.51 -6.50
C THR A 15 -23.56 18.05 -6.49
N ILE A 16 -22.89 17.63 -5.42
CA ILE A 16 -22.50 16.22 -5.21
C ILE A 16 -23.75 15.36 -5.03
N HIS A 17 -24.69 15.78 -4.18
CA HIS A 17 -25.92 15.03 -3.91
C HIS A 17 -26.79 14.84 -5.17
N ARG A 18 -26.91 15.90 -5.98
CA ARG A 18 -27.60 15.84 -7.27
C ARG A 18 -26.92 14.85 -8.23
N ARG A 19 -25.59 14.90 -8.36
CA ARG A 19 -24.84 13.97 -9.21
C ARG A 19 -24.92 12.53 -8.70
N VAL A 20 -24.85 12.31 -7.39
CA VAL A 20 -25.02 10.97 -6.79
C VAL A 20 -26.38 10.38 -7.17
N SER A 21 -27.45 11.19 -7.12
CA SER A 21 -28.78 10.75 -7.55
C SER A 21 -28.86 10.54 -9.07
N GLU A 22 -28.34 11.47 -9.86
CA GLU A 22 -28.30 11.43 -11.33
C GLU A 22 -27.57 10.19 -11.87
N PHE A 23 -26.49 9.77 -11.22
CA PHE A 23 -25.73 8.56 -11.58
C PHE A 23 -26.22 7.29 -10.87
N GLY A 24 -27.34 7.32 -10.14
CA GLY A 24 -27.88 6.14 -9.44
C GLY A 24 -27.00 5.62 -8.28
N LEU A 25 -26.09 6.45 -7.77
CA LEU A 25 -25.11 6.11 -6.74
C LEU A 25 -25.67 6.20 -5.32
N ASN A 26 -26.99 6.26 -5.15
CA ASN A 26 -27.66 6.36 -3.86
C ASN A 26 -27.33 5.17 -2.94
N HIS A 27 -27.04 4.00 -3.49
CA HIS A 27 -26.59 2.83 -2.75
C HIS A 27 -25.23 3.03 -2.05
N LEU A 28 -24.35 3.91 -2.56
CA LEU A 28 -23.08 4.28 -1.95
C LEU A 28 -23.24 5.23 -0.75
N SER A 29 -24.43 5.79 -0.54
CA SER A 29 -24.71 6.78 0.50
C SER A 29 -25.32 6.20 1.77
N ARG A 30 -25.77 4.94 1.73
CA ARG A 30 -26.34 4.26 2.88
C ARG A 30 -25.23 3.62 3.72
N PHE A 31 -25.23 3.95 5.01
CA PHE A 31 -24.40 3.22 5.97
C PHE A 31 -24.92 1.80 6.13
N SER A 32 -24.01 0.85 6.26
CA SER A 32 -24.32 -0.55 6.50
C SER A 32 -24.94 -0.74 7.88
N ASP A 33 -25.98 -1.57 7.95
CA ASP A 33 -26.59 -1.97 9.21
C ASP A 33 -25.80 -3.16 9.79
N ILE A 34 -24.95 -2.85 10.78
CA ILE A 34 -24.07 -3.80 11.46
C ILE A 34 -24.01 -3.43 12.92
N THR A 35 -24.05 -4.42 13.82
CA THR A 35 -23.98 -4.18 15.26
C THR A 35 -22.58 -3.77 15.69
N ASP A 36 -22.47 -3.13 16.86
CA ASP A 36 -21.18 -2.77 17.43
C ASP A 36 -20.32 -4.01 17.73
N GLU A 37 -20.93 -5.14 18.12
CA GLU A 37 -20.22 -6.40 18.36
C GLU A 37 -19.66 -7.01 17.06
N GLN A 38 -20.45 -7.03 15.98
CA GLN A 38 -20.00 -7.50 14.68
C GLN A 38 -18.88 -6.62 14.12
N LEU A 39 -19.01 -5.30 14.29
CA LEU A 39 -17.97 -4.35 13.94
C LEU A 39 -16.69 -4.61 14.74
N ASP A 40 -16.82 -4.83 16.05
CA ASP A 40 -15.67 -5.07 16.91
C ASP A 40 -14.94 -6.38 16.56
N ASN A 41 -15.69 -7.44 16.22
CA ASN A 41 -15.12 -8.70 15.78
C ASN A 41 -14.35 -8.56 14.45
N LYS A 42 -14.90 -7.84 13.48
CA LYS A 42 -14.25 -7.58 12.17
C LYS A 42 -12.98 -6.74 12.34
N VAL A 43 -13.06 -5.62 13.05
CA VAL A 43 -11.90 -4.76 13.32
C VAL A 43 -10.85 -5.51 14.13
N GLY A 44 -11.25 -6.29 15.13
CA GLY A 44 -10.34 -7.13 15.91
C GLY A 44 -9.63 -8.19 15.06
N ALA A 45 -10.32 -8.83 14.11
CA ALA A 45 -9.70 -9.78 13.18
C ALA A 45 -8.64 -9.10 12.30
N PHE A 46 -8.96 -7.92 11.76
CA PHE A 46 -8.03 -7.13 10.96
C PHE A 46 -6.80 -6.69 11.77
N LEU A 47 -6.99 -6.23 13.01
CA LEU A 47 -5.89 -5.85 13.89
C LEU A 47 -5.00 -7.04 14.29
N ARG A 48 -5.54 -8.26 14.38
CA ARG A 48 -4.72 -9.46 14.61
C ARG A 48 -3.84 -9.80 13.41
N GLU A 49 -4.29 -9.50 12.20
CA GLU A 49 -3.53 -9.76 10.97
C GLU A 49 -2.49 -8.66 10.67
N HIS A 50 -2.82 -7.39 10.94
CA HIS A 50 -2.02 -6.21 10.56
C HIS A 50 -1.39 -5.47 11.76
N GLY A 51 -1.68 -5.91 12.97
CA GLY A 51 -1.16 -5.32 14.20
C GLY A 51 -1.99 -4.15 14.70
N CYS A 52 -1.70 -3.73 15.93
CA CYS A 52 -2.44 -2.69 16.65
C CYS A 52 -2.14 -1.25 16.17
N LEU A 53 -1.07 -1.07 15.38
CA LEU A 53 -0.64 0.23 14.91
C LEU A 53 -1.45 0.76 13.73
N VAL A 54 -2.46 0.03 13.24
CA VAL A 54 -3.28 0.46 12.09
C VAL A 54 -4.16 1.67 12.44
N GLY A 55 -4.29 2.63 11.54
CA GLY A 55 -5.08 3.86 11.75
C GLY A 55 -6.56 3.72 11.37
N THR A 56 -7.41 4.63 11.85
CA THR A 56 -8.85 4.67 11.52
C THR A 56 -9.12 4.68 10.01
N SER A 57 -8.31 5.39 9.23
CA SER A 57 -8.50 5.44 7.76
C SER A 57 -8.27 4.07 7.12
N MET A 58 -7.25 3.32 7.55
CA MET A 58 -6.99 1.96 7.04
C MET A 58 -8.11 1.00 7.42
N ILE A 59 -8.64 1.10 8.64
CA ILE A 59 -9.78 0.28 9.06
C ILE A 59 -11.03 0.61 8.23
N LEU A 60 -11.31 1.89 7.98
CA LEU A 60 -12.39 2.29 7.08
C LEU A 60 -12.18 1.75 5.66
N GLY A 61 -10.96 1.81 5.15
CA GLY A 61 -10.60 1.23 3.85
C GLY A 61 -10.85 -0.27 3.80
N HIS A 62 -10.43 -0.99 4.84
CA HIS A 62 -10.67 -2.44 4.97
C HIS A 62 -12.16 -2.76 5.00
N LEU A 63 -12.94 -2.09 5.86
CA LEU A 63 -14.40 -2.29 5.93
C LEU A 63 -15.06 -2.02 4.58
N ARG A 64 -14.67 -0.95 3.87
CA ARG A 64 -15.18 -0.65 2.53
C ARG A 64 -14.78 -1.70 1.50
N SER A 65 -13.57 -2.26 1.58
CA SER A 65 -13.13 -3.34 0.70
C SER A 65 -13.95 -4.62 0.90
N GLU A 66 -14.57 -4.79 2.08
CA GLU A 66 -15.57 -5.84 2.35
C GLU A 66 -17.02 -5.42 2.00
N GLY A 67 -17.21 -4.25 1.37
CA GLY A 67 -18.54 -3.71 1.03
C GLY A 67 -19.26 -3.02 2.18
N LEU A 68 -18.61 -2.76 3.32
CA LEU A 68 -19.20 -2.11 4.48
C LEU A 68 -18.90 -0.61 4.50
N ILE A 69 -19.95 0.20 4.57
CA ILE A 69 -19.86 1.66 4.68
C ILE A 69 -20.27 2.05 6.09
N ILE A 70 -19.32 2.43 6.92
CA ILE A 70 -19.54 2.72 8.35
C ILE A 70 -19.13 4.15 8.67
N GLN A 71 -19.86 4.80 9.58
CA GLN A 71 -19.52 6.14 10.05
C GLN A 71 -18.12 6.13 10.69
N ARG A 72 -17.28 7.10 10.33
CA ARG A 72 -15.93 7.28 10.90
C ARG A 72 -15.94 7.32 12.43
N GLU A 73 -16.97 7.92 13.01
CA GLU A 73 -17.11 8.02 14.46
C GLU A 73 -17.41 6.66 15.13
N ARG A 74 -18.21 5.79 14.50
CA ARG A 74 -18.43 4.43 15.00
C ARG A 74 -17.12 3.63 14.98
N VAL A 75 -16.33 3.76 13.93
CA VAL A 75 -15.01 3.10 13.85
C VAL A 75 -14.05 3.64 14.92
N ARG A 76 -14.09 4.94 15.25
CA ARG A 76 -13.30 5.49 16.37
C ARG A 76 -13.72 4.93 17.72
N LYS A 77 -15.03 4.82 17.98
CA LYS A 77 -15.55 4.22 19.21
C LYS A 77 -15.18 2.74 19.33
N CYS A 78 -15.32 1.99 18.24
CA CYS A 78 -14.84 0.61 18.10
C CYS A 78 -13.34 0.49 18.47
N LEU A 79 -12.48 1.31 17.87
CA LEU A 79 -11.05 1.35 18.20
C LEU A 79 -10.77 1.68 19.68
N ALA A 80 -11.55 2.60 20.27
CA ALA A 80 -11.39 2.96 21.67
C ALA A 80 -11.78 1.80 22.61
N ARG A 81 -12.72 0.94 22.21
CA ARG A 81 -13.10 -0.28 22.95
C ARG A 81 -12.05 -1.38 22.83
N ILE A 82 -11.57 -1.65 21.61
CA ILE A 82 -10.70 -2.80 21.32
C ILE A 82 -9.23 -2.51 21.65
N ASP A 83 -8.79 -1.27 21.44
CA ASP A 83 -7.38 -0.91 21.55
C ASP A 83 -7.17 0.52 22.10
N PRO A 84 -7.59 0.79 23.34
CA PRO A 84 -7.51 2.11 23.95
C PRO A 84 -6.07 2.63 24.05
N HIS A 85 -5.08 1.74 24.24
CA HIS A 85 -3.68 2.13 24.41
C HIS A 85 -3.07 2.70 23.13
N ASN A 86 -3.23 2.01 21.99
CA ASN A 86 -2.63 2.49 20.74
C ASN A 86 -3.42 3.65 20.13
N VAL A 87 -4.70 3.85 20.47
CA VAL A 87 -5.41 5.10 20.14
C VAL A 87 -4.61 6.30 20.65
N ARG A 88 -4.11 6.24 21.88
CA ARG A 88 -3.37 7.35 22.51
C ARG A 88 -2.00 7.57 21.87
N ILE A 89 -1.27 6.50 21.55
CA ILE A 89 0.03 6.58 20.85
C ILE A 89 -0.13 7.26 19.47
N ARG A 90 -1.24 6.99 18.77
CA ARG A 90 -1.50 7.56 17.43
C ARG A 90 -1.63 9.08 17.43
N TRP A 91 -2.16 9.69 18.49
CA TRP A 91 -2.29 11.16 18.59
C TRP A 91 -0.94 11.86 18.72
N ALA A 92 0.09 11.18 19.21
CA ALA A 92 1.42 11.76 19.42
C ALA A 92 2.29 11.78 18.15
N ILE A 93 1.89 11.08 17.08
CA ILE A 93 2.70 10.93 15.85
C ILE A 93 2.27 11.97 14.80
N THR A 94 3.05 13.04 14.67
CA THR A 94 2.87 14.05 13.62
C THR A 94 3.49 13.58 12.30
N VAL A 95 2.68 13.50 11.24
CA VAL A 95 3.17 13.19 9.87
C VAL A 95 3.53 14.49 9.16
N SER A 96 4.82 14.70 8.88
CA SER A 96 5.27 15.78 8.00
C SER A 96 4.80 15.52 6.57
N ARG A 97 4.09 16.49 5.98
CA ARG A 97 3.60 16.42 4.60
C ARG A 97 4.58 17.17 3.69
N ARG A 98 5.16 16.47 2.72
CA ARG A 98 5.95 17.09 1.64
C ARG A 98 5.05 17.41 0.45
N ALA A 99 5.27 18.57 -0.16
CA ALA A 99 4.60 18.94 -1.41
C ALA A 99 5.09 18.03 -2.54
N TYR A 100 4.15 17.44 -3.27
CA TYR A 100 4.45 16.60 -4.43
C TYR A 100 3.27 16.71 -5.41
N SER A 101 3.58 16.91 -6.68
CA SER A 101 2.59 17.01 -7.75
C SER A 101 3.10 16.34 -9.03
N VAL A 102 2.19 15.73 -9.77
CA VAL A 102 2.38 15.17 -11.12
C VAL A 102 1.12 15.44 -11.94
N ALA A 103 1.20 15.31 -13.27
CA ALA A 103 0.16 15.78 -14.19
C ALA A 103 -1.22 15.12 -14.01
N GLY A 104 -1.27 13.88 -13.53
CA GLY A 104 -2.52 13.13 -13.38
C GLY A 104 -2.28 11.66 -13.08
N PRO A 105 -3.36 10.87 -12.93
CA PRO A 105 -3.28 9.41 -12.79
C PRO A 105 -2.48 8.80 -13.94
N ASN A 106 -1.70 7.75 -13.64
CA ASN A 106 -0.82 7.07 -14.61
C ASN A 106 0.25 7.99 -15.24
N SER A 107 0.46 9.22 -14.72
CA SER A 107 1.55 10.07 -15.21
C SER A 107 2.91 9.54 -14.78
N LEU A 108 3.03 9.03 -13.56
CA LEU A 108 4.28 8.52 -13.00
C LEU A 108 4.01 7.48 -11.92
N TRP A 109 4.42 6.24 -12.16
CA TRP A 109 4.43 5.21 -11.13
C TRP A 109 5.80 5.15 -10.44
N HIS A 110 5.79 4.98 -9.13
CA HIS A 110 6.98 4.87 -8.28
C HIS A 110 7.14 3.42 -7.87
N LEU A 111 8.21 2.75 -8.31
CA LEU A 111 8.51 1.35 -8.01
C LEU A 111 9.73 1.26 -7.11
N ASP A 112 9.75 0.29 -6.20
CA ASP A 112 10.87 0.03 -5.31
C ASP A 112 10.79 -1.37 -4.68
N GLY A 113 11.91 -1.83 -4.13
CA GLY A 113 12.02 -3.05 -3.32
C GLY A 113 12.21 -2.71 -1.83
N HIS A 114 11.36 -3.24 -0.97
CA HIS A 114 11.47 -3.07 0.47
C HIS A 114 12.21 -4.23 1.14
N HIS A 115 13.33 -3.89 1.78
CA HIS A 115 14.33 -4.86 2.25
C HIS A 115 14.29 -5.15 3.76
N SER A 116 13.25 -4.74 4.49
CA SER A 116 13.20 -4.98 5.95
C SER A 116 13.27 -6.45 6.34
N LEU A 117 12.86 -7.37 5.45
CA LEU A 117 12.87 -8.82 5.67
C LEU A 117 13.98 -9.55 4.89
N ILE A 118 14.93 -8.81 4.29
CA ILE A 118 15.94 -9.38 3.39
C ILE A 118 16.87 -10.38 4.11
N THR A 119 17.11 -10.19 5.40
CA THR A 119 17.89 -11.11 6.25
C THR A 119 17.33 -12.53 6.23
N TRP A 120 16.01 -12.68 6.08
CA TRP A 120 15.32 -13.96 6.01
C TRP A 120 15.02 -14.39 4.57
N GLY A 121 15.54 -13.66 3.57
CA GLY A 121 15.38 -13.95 2.16
C GLY A 121 14.03 -13.58 1.59
N PHE A 122 13.34 -12.58 2.17
CA PHE A 122 12.11 -12.01 1.62
C PHE A 122 12.36 -10.59 1.13
N VAL A 123 11.82 -10.26 -0.05
CA VAL A 123 11.82 -8.91 -0.63
C VAL A 123 10.39 -8.56 -0.98
N ILE A 124 9.92 -7.39 -0.52
CA ILE A 124 8.58 -6.90 -0.84
C ILE A 124 8.70 -5.90 -1.98
N HIS A 125 8.19 -6.27 -3.15
CA HIS A 125 8.12 -5.44 -4.34
C HIS A 125 6.86 -4.60 -4.29
N GLY A 126 6.96 -3.31 -4.64
CA GLY A 126 5.80 -2.43 -4.61
C GLY A 126 5.84 -1.36 -5.68
N SER A 127 4.64 -0.95 -6.10
CA SER A 127 4.44 0.17 -6.99
C SER A 127 3.24 1.01 -6.59
N ILE A 128 3.38 2.32 -6.70
CA ILE A 128 2.34 3.29 -6.36
C ILE A 128 2.24 4.39 -7.42
N ASP A 129 1.02 4.72 -7.81
CA ASP A 129 0.76 5.86 -8.68
C ASP A 129 1.02 7.20 -7.94
N GLY A 130 1.82 8.06 -8.56
CA GLY A 130 2.29 9.30 -7.93
C GLY A 130 1.18 10.33 -7.68
N PHE A 131 0.11 10.28 -8.47
CA PHE A 131 -1.02 11.19 -8.40
C PHE A 131 -2.09 10.69 -7.42
N SER A 132 -2.71 9.57 -7.76
CA SER A 132 -3.85 8.98 -7.05
C SER A 132 -3.44 8.29 -5.74
N ARG A 133 -2.17 7.90 -5.61
CA ARG A 133 -1.65 7.09 -4.49
C ARG A 133 -2.18 5.66 -4.47
N LEU A 134 -2.82 5.22 -5.54
CA LEU A 134 -3.24 3.84 -5.73
C LEU A 134 -2.00 2.95 -5.79
N ILE A 135 -2.00 1.88 -5.01
CA ILE A 135 -1.01 0.82 -5.05
C ILE A 135 -1.34 -0.07 -6.25
N THR A 136 -0.48 -0.11 -7.25
CA THR A 136 -0.69 -0.84 -8.51
C THR A 136 -0.25 -2.29 -8.38
N PHE A 137 0.80 -2.56 -7.58
CA PHE A 137 1.11 -3.90 -7.07
C PHE A 137 1.85 -3.81 -5.74
N LEU A 138 1.71 -4.86 -4.92
CA LEU A 138 2.44 -5.03 -3.66
C LEU A 138 2.56 -6.53 -3.38
N HIS A 139 3.79 -7.08 -3.50
CA HIS A 139 4.00 -8.52 -3.48
C HIS A 139 5.34 -8.90 -2.83
N CYS A 140 5.32 -9.90 -1.96
CA CYS A 140 6.50 -10.49 -1.35
C CYS A 140 7.01 -11.67 -2.19
N SER A 141 8.30 -11.66 -2.49
CA SER A 141 9.01 -12.73 -3.19
C SER A 141 10.22 -13.19 -2.39
N THR A 142 10.74 -14.38 -2.70
CA THR A 142 11.96 -14.93 -2.09
C THR A 142 13.23 -14.61 -2.89
N ASN A 143 13.10 -13.74 -3.89
CA ASN A 143 14.16 -13.31 -4.80
C ASN A 143 13.95 -11.83 -5.20
N ASN A 144 14.98 -11.23 -5.80
CA ASN A 144 14.97 -9.87 -6.33
C ASN A 144 15.30 -9.86 -7.83
N ARG A 145 14.75 -10.81 -8.60
CA ARG A 145 15.06 -10.96 -10.02
C ARG A 145 14.26 -9.99 -10.88
N SER A 146 14.81 -9.58 -12.01
CA SER A 146 14.17 -8.64 -12.92
C SER A 146 12.94 -9.19 -13.62
N ASP A 147 12.92 -10.49 -13.93
CA ASP A 147 11.75 -11.20 -14.48
C ASP A 147 10.53 -11.06 -13.54
N THR A 148 10.74 -11.27 -12.24
CA THR A 148 9.72 -11.21 -11.19
C THR A 148 9.13 -9.81 -11.08
N VAL A 149 9.96 -8.76 -11.08
CA VAL A 149 9.49 -7.36 -11.04
C VAL A 149 8.79 -6.99 -12.35
N GLY A 150 9.31 -7.46 -13.49
CA GLY A 150 8.70 -7.28 -14.80
C GLY A 150 7.29 -7.87 -14.90
N ASP A 151 7.11 -9.11 -14.43
CA ASP A 151 5.81 -9.79 -14.42
C ASP A 151 4.79 -9.06 -13.53
N LEU A 152 5.20 -8.65 -12.33
CA LEU A 152 4.36 -7.85 -11.43
C LEU A 152 3.93 -6.54 -12.09
N PHE A 153 4.87 -5.86 -12.76
CA PHE A 153 4.59 -4.63 -13.49
C PHE A 153 3.63 -4.85 -14.65
N LEU A 154 3.86 -5.86 -15.49
CA LEU A 154 2.99 -6.19 -16.62
C LEU A 154 1.56 -6.51 -16.16
N ASN A 155 1.41 -7.35 -15.13
CA ASN A 155 0.11 -7.67 -14.54
C ASN A 155 -0.60 -6.40 -14.03
N ALA A 156 0.12 -5.50 -13.38
CA ALA A 156 -0.44 -4.23 -12.92
C ALA A 156 -0.87 -3.32 -14.09
N THR A 157 -0.13 -3.29 -15.19
CA THR A 157 -0.53 -2.51 -16.39
C THR A 157 -1.78 -3.06 -17.06
N GLN A 158 -2.04 -4.37 -16.97
CA GLN A 158 -3.29 -4.96 -17.46
C GLN A 158 -4.48 -4.51 -16.60
N ALA A 159 -4.30 -4.40 -15.29
CA ALA A 159 -5.36 -3.99 -14.37
C ALA A 159 -5.63 -2.47 -14.35
N TYR A 160 -4.57 -1.64 -14.38
CA TYR A 160 -4.67 -0.20 -14.14
C TYR A 160 -4.28 0.67 -15.35
N GLY A 161 -3.96 0.03 -16.47
CA GLY A 161 -3.45 0.70 -17.67
C GLY A 161 -1.96 1.04 -17.56
N TRP A 162 -1.43 1.54 -18.68
CA TRP A 162 0.00 1.83 -18.79
C TRP A 162 0.36 3.19 -18.20
N PRO A 163 1.38 3.29 -17.33
CA PRO A 163 1.91 4.59 -16.94
C PRO A 163 2.60 5.28 -18.12
N SER A 164 2.63 6.61 -18.09
CA SER A 164 3.39 7.44 -19.01
C SER A 164 4.89 7.32 -18.71
N ARG A 165 5.26 7.28 -17.43
CA ARG A 165 6.62 7.07 -16.96
C ARG A 165 6.65 6.20 -15.71
N VAL A 166 7.78 5.53 -15.48
CA VAL A 166 8.09 4.87 -14.20
C VAL A 166 9.28 5.57 -13.54
N ARG A 167 9.32 5.58 -12.21
CA ARG A 167 10.49 5.98 -11.43
C ARG A 167 10.97 4.80 -10.61
N THR A 168 12.26 4.50 -10.70
CA THR A 168 12.92 3.42 -9.97
C THR A 168 14.25 3.94 -9.42
N ASP A 169 14.85 3.17 -8.52
CA ASP A 169 16.27 3.33 -8.23
C ASP A 169 17.13 2.64 -9.30
N HIS A 170 18.46 2.68 -9.12
CA HIS A 170 19.43 2.06 -10.02
C HIS A 170 19.60 0.54 -9.80
N GLY A 171 18.57 -0.15 -9.28
CA GLY A 171 18.59 -1.59 -9.07
C GLY A 171 18.49 -2.40 -10.36
N GLY A 172 19.30 -3.47 -10.48
CA GLY A 172 19.29 -4.37 -11.63
C GLY A 172 17.97 -5.15 -11.78
N GLU A 173 17.21 -5.30 -10.71
CA GLU A 173 15.86 -5.85 -10.70
C GLU A 173 14.87 -5.02 -11.54
N ASN A 174 15.14 -3.75 -11.80
CA ASN A 174 14.25 -2.89 -12.58
C ASN A 174 14.48 -2.99 -14.09
N THR A 175 15.53 -3.68 -14.54
CA THR A 175 15.95 -3.72 -15.95
C THR A 175 14.84 -4.18 -16.89
N GLN A 176 14.07 -5.21 -16.50
CA GLN A 176 12.96 -5.72 -17.32
C GLN A 176 11.85 -4.68 -17.47
N VAL A 177 11.55 -3.91 -16.40
CA VAL A 177 10.55 -2.84 -16.46
C VAL A 177 11.00 -1.72 -17.40
N TRP A 178 12.28 -1.37 -17.38
CA TRP A 178 12.84 -0.35 -18.28
C TRP A 178 12.70 -0.77 -19.74
N GLN A 179 13.07 -2.02 -20.07
CA GLN A 179 12.93 -2.57 -21.42
C GLN A 179 11.46 -2.54 -21.88
N VAL A 180 10.55 -3.05 -21.06
CA VAL A 180 9.11 -3.07 -21.36
C VAL A 180 8.55 -1.66 -21.59
N MET A 181 9.01 -0.66 -20.82
CA MET A 181 8.58 0.73 -20.98
C MET A 181 9.11 1.38 -22.25
N GLU A 182 10.36 1.09 -22.64
CA GLU A 182 10.92 1.56 -23.91
C GLU A 182 10.22 0.90 -25.11
N ASP A 183 10.00 -0.42 -25.07
CA ASP A 183 9.28 -1.16 -26.11
C ASP A 183 7.85 -0.60 -26.30
N ARG A 184 7.17 -0.26 -25.20
CA ARG A 184 5.79 0.23 -25.24
C ARG A 184 5.68 1.70 -25.66
N ARG A 185 6.64 2.55 -25.27
CA ARG A 185 6.54 4.02 -25.41
C ARG A 185 7.46 4.60 -26.47
N GLY A 186 8.33 3.79 -27.06
CA GLY A 186 9.34 4.17 -28.03
C GLY A 186 10.68 4.52 -27.38
N PRO A 187 11.79 4.26 -28.08
CA PRO A 187 13.13 4.48 -27.57
C PRO A 187 13.41 5.95 -27.27
N ASN A 188 14.23 6.23 -26.25
CA ASN A 188 14.77 7.56 -25.92
C ASN A 188 13.73 8.63 -25.53
N ARG A 189 12.49 8.23 -25.19
CA ARG A 189 11.46 9.16 -24.71
C ARG A 189 11.70 9.63 -23.26
N GLY A 190 12.55 8.92 -22.52
CA GLY A 190 12.67 9.07 -21.07
C GLY A 190 11.45 8.48 -20.37
N SER A 191 11.11 7.24 -20.72
CA SER A 191 9.95 6.51 -20.21
C SER A 191 10.19 5.90 -18.82
N PHE A 192 11.44 5.77 -18.42
CA PHE A 192 11.83 5.44 -17.06
C PHE A 192 12.79 6.51 -16.52
N LEU A 193 12.60 6.87 -15.24
CA LEU A 193 13.40 7.86 -14.54
C LEU A 193 14.18 7.13 -13.45
N VAL A 194 15.49 7.03 -13.64
CA VAL A 194 16.37 6.42 -12.65
C VAL A 194 16.99 7.52 -11.79
N GLY A 195 17.01 7.33 -10.48
CA GLY A 195 17.65 8.26 -9.57
C GLY A 195 17.72 7.72 -8.14
N SER A 196 18.26 8.50 -7.21
CA SER A 196 18.37 8.06 -5.82
C SER A 196 16.99 7.81 -5.18
N SER A 197 16.94 6.86 -4.25
CA SER A 197 15.73 6.51 -3.47
C SER A 197 15.04 7.74 -2.85
N THR A 198 15.82 8.74 -2.44
CA THR A 198 15.32 10.01 -1.85
C THR A 198 14.37 10.81 -2.74
N HIS A 199 14.39 10.56 -4.07
CA HIS A 199 13.45 11.15 -5.03
C HIS A 199 12.18 10.30 -5.23
N ASN A 200 12.19 9.04 -4.79
CA ASN A 200 11.09 8.08 -4.86
C ASN A 200 10.11 8.26 -3.66
N GLN A 201 9.77 9.53 -3.38
CA GLN A 201 9.12 9.91 -2.12
C GLN A 201 7.77 9.22 -1.88
N ARG A 202 7.06 8.83 -2.95
CA ARG A 202 5.72 8.26 -2.85
C ARG A 202 5.78 6.81 -2.35
N ILE A 203 6.71 6.00 -2.87
CA ILE A 203 6.89 4.62 -2.42
C ILE A 203 7.64 4.56 -1.08
N GLU A 204 8.61 5.44 -0.83
CA GLU A 204 9.25 5.55 0.49
C GLU A 204 8.24 5.86 1.61
N ARG A 205 7.23 6.69 1.32
CA ARG A 205 6.15 6.95 2.28
C ARG A 205 5.27 5.73 2.48
N LEU A 206 4.93 5.02 1.41
CA LEU A 206 4.17 3.77 1.46
C LEU A 206 4.90 2.75 2.34
N TRP A 207 6.22 2.63 2.22
CA TRP A 207 7.01 1.69 3.01
C TRP A 207 6.91 1.87 4.51
N ARG A 208 6.78 3.11 4.99
CA ARG A 208 6.55 3.35 6.42
C ARG A 208 5.23 2.74 6.89
N ASP A 209 4.18 2.82 6.07
CA ASP A 209 2.86 2.28 6.40
C ASP A 209 2.82 0.75 6.21
N VAL A 210 3.46 0.21 5.16
CA VAL A 210 3.63 -1.24 4.94
C VAL A 210 4.43 -1.89 6.07
N PHE A 211 5.52 -1.27 6.51
CA PHE A 211 6.28 -1.80 7.66
C PHE A 211 5.41 -1.80 8.91
N ARG A 212 4.83 -0.65 9.24
CA ARG A 212 4.00 -0.46 10.44
C ARG A 212 2.75 -1.34 10.49
N CYS A 213 2.14 -1.67 9.35
CA CYS A 213 0.88 -2.43 9.30
C CYS A 213 1.06 -3.89 8.87
N VAL A 214 2.21 -4.27 8.31
CA VAL A 214 2.41 -5.63 7.81
C VAL A 214 3.76 -6.16 8.23
N ALA A 215 4.84 -5.57 7.74
CA ALA A 215 6.16 -6.19 7.84
C ALA A 215 6.70 -6.28 9.28
N HIS A 216 6.31 -5.38 10.19
CA HIS A 216 6.81 -5.37 11.57
C HIS A 216 6.47 -6.64 12.35
N ILE A 217 5.27 -7.23 12.16
CA ILE A 217 4.86 -8.46 12.85
C ILE A 217 5.81 -9.59 12.47
N PHE A 218 6.06 -9.75 11.17
CA PHE A 218 6.98 -10.76 10.65
C PHE A 218 8.41 -10.48 11.08
N TYR A 219 8.85 -9.21 11.00
CA TYR A 219 10.18 -8.79 11.42
C TYR A 219 10.47 -9.18 12.87
N TYR A 220 9.59 -8.82 13.81
CA TYR A 220 9.78 -9.13 15.23
C TYR A 220 9.57 -10.60 15.54
N THR A 221 8.67 -11.28 14.83
CA THR A 221 8.50 -12.74 14.95
C THR A 221 9.76 -13.48 14.52
N PHE A 222 10.33 -13.15 13.37
CA PHE A 222 11.56 -13.78 12.88
C PHE A 222 12.78 -13.40 13.74
N GLN A 223 12.81 -12.19 14.30
CA GLN A 223 13.82 -11.79 15.26
C GLN A 223 13.71 -12.59 16.56
N ALA A 224 12.50 -12.83 17.07
CA ALA A 224 12.23 -13.59 18.29
C ALA A 224 12.52 -15.09 18.11
N MET A 225 12.31 -15.64 16.91
CA MET A 225 12.78 -16.99 16.54
C MET A 225 14.31 -17.13 16.69
N GLY A 226 15.04 -16.02 16.75
CA GLY A 226 16.42 -15.96 17.22
C GLY A 226 17.45 -16.07 16.10
N ARG A 227 18.57 -15.33 16.27
CA ARG A 227 19.72 -15.37 15.34
C ARG A 227 20.30 -16.79 15.16
N LYS A 228 20.17 -17.67 16.16
CA LYS A 228 20.70 -19.06 16.13
C LYS A 228 20.01 -19.94 15.08
N TRP A 229 18.77 -19.67 14.70
CA TRP A 229 18.08 -20.40 13.62
C TRP A 229 18.56 -20.00 12.23
N PHE A 230 19.15 -18.81 12.10
CA PHE A 230 19.51 -18.19 10.83
C PHE A 230 21.00 -17.84 10.72
N THR A 231 21.85 -18.32 11.65
CA THR A 231 23.30 -18.20 11.55
C THR A 231 23.82 -18.95 10.33
N ARG A 232 24.93 -18.42 9.79
CA ARG A 232 25.38 -18.44 8.39
C ARG A 232 25.64 -19.82 7.76
N ASP A 233 25.49 -20.91 8.50
CA ASP A 233 25.74 -22.26 8.01
C ASP A 233 24.57 -23.21 8.28
N ARG A 234 23.87 -23.52 7.18
CA ARG A 234 23.18 -24.78 6.89
C ARG A 234 22.03 -25.19 7.82
N GLN A 235 20.81 -24.85 7.38
CA GLN A 235 19.86 -25.85 6.88
C GLN A 235 18.98 -25.22 5.80
N PRO A 236 19.16 -25.54 4.50
CA PRO A 236 18.22 -25.16 3.44
C PRO A 236 16.76 -25.47 3.80
N LEU A 237 16.56 -26.53 4.61
CA LEU A 237 15.27 -26.93 5.15
C LEU A 237 14.62 -25.87 6.05
N HIS A 238 15.36 -25.19 6.91
CA HIS A 238 14.80 -24.13 7.77
C HIS A 238 14.38 -22.91 6.96
N LYS A 239 15.21 -22.49 6.00
CA LYS A 239 14.87 -21.39 5.10
C LYS A 239 13.67 -21.76 4.22
N PHE A 240 13.65 -22.98 3.69
CA PHE A 240 12.51 -23.51 2.96
C PHE A 240 11.24 -23.54 3.81
N ALA A 241 11.29 -24.08 5.03
CA ALA A 241 10.15 -24.12 5.93
C ALA A 241 9.65 -22.72 6.28
N LEU A 242 10.56 -21.77 6.56
CA LEU A 242 10.21 -20.38 6.79
C LEU A 242 9.50 -19.79 5.56
N HIS A 243 10.05 -19.99 4.36
CA HIS A 243 9.49 -19.49 3.11
C HIS A 243 8.13 -20.12 2.82
N PHE A 244 8.00 -21.43 2.96
CA PHE A 244 6.77 -22.19 2.76
C PHE A 244 5.65 -21.73 3.69
N ILE A 245 5.97 -21.50 4.97
CA ILE A 245 5.00 -21.06 5.97
C ILE A 245 4.66 -19.57 5.78
N TYR A 246 5.66 -18.71 5.68
CA TYR A 246 5.44 -17.27 5.81
C TYR A 246 5.21 -16.53 4.50
N LEU A 247 5.73 -16.99 3.36
CA LEU A 247 5.47 -16.32 2.07
C LEU A 247 3.96 -16.14 1.78
N PRO A 248 3.11 -17.18 1.84
CA PRO A 248 1.68 -17.00 1.58
C PRO A 248 1.00 -16.13 2.65
N ARG A 249 1.46 -16.16 3.91
CA ARG A 249 0.91 -15.34 4.99
C ARG A 249 1.24 -13.87 4.81
N ILE A 250 2.49 -13.56 4.44
CA ILE A 250 2.92 -12.20 4.12
C ILE A 250 2.13 -11.68 2.92
N ASN A 251 2.02 -12.47 1.85
CA ASN A 251 1.28 -12.05 0.66
C ASN A 251 -0.21 -11.84 0.93
N ARG A 252 -0.85 -12.69 1.76
CA ARG A 252 -2.24 -12.46 2.18
C ARG A 252 -2.40 -11.13 2.94
N ALA A 253 -1.49 -10.84 3.88
CA ALA A 253 -1.51 -9.58 4.61
C ALA A 253 -1.24 -8.38 3.67
N LEU A 254 -0.29 -8.47 2.75
CA LEU A 254 -0.03 -7.42 1.76
C LEU A 254 -1.24 -7.16 0.84
N SER A 255 -1.90 -8.21 0.36
CA SER A 255 -3.12 -8.09 -0.46
C SER A 255 -4.26 -7.44 0.32
N SER A 256 -4.49 -7.87 1.56
CA SER A 256 -5.49 -7.27 2.46
C SER A 256 -5.20 -5.78 2.71
N PHE A 257 -3.93 -5.44 2.93
CA PHE A 257 -3.49 -4.05 3.10
C PHE A 257 -3.70 -3.23 1.83
N ALA A 258 -3.32 -3.75 0.66
CA ALA A 258 -3.46 -3.04 -0.62
C ALA A 258 -4.93 -2.79 -0.98
N SER A 259 -5.81 -3.78 -0.79
CA SER A 259 -7.26 -3.64 -0.99
C SER A 259 -7.84 -2.58 -0.06
N ALA A 260 -7.48 -2.60 1.22
CA ALA A 260 -7.91 -1.59 2.17
C ALA A 260 -7.41 -0.19 1.77
N TRP A 261 -6.13 -0.07 1.42
CA TRP A 261 -5.49 1.19 1.01
C TRP A 261 -6.17 1.82 -0.21
N ASN A 262 -6.37 1.01 -1.25
CA ASN A 262 -6.94 1.47 -2.53
C ASN A 262 -8.42 1.89 -2.42
N THR A 263 -9.09 1.57 -1.31
CA THR A 263 -10.48 1.96 -1.05
C THR A 263 -10.61 3.24 -0.19
N ILE A 264 -9.48 3.76 0.32
CA ILE A 264 -9.46 5.00 1.12
C ILE A 264 -9.49 6.24 0.23
N LEU A 265 -8.84 6.13 -0.94
CA LEU A 265 -8.60 7.20 -1.91
C LEU A 265 -9.83 7.45 -2.78
#